data_AF-A0A948C3L9-F1
#
_entry.id   AF-A0A948C3L9-F1
#
_cell.length_a   1.000
_cell.length_b   1.000
_cell.length_c   1.000
_cell.angle_alpha   90.00
_cell.angle_beta   90.00
_cell.angle_gamma   90.00
#
_symmetry.space_group_name_H-M   'P 1'
#
loop_
_entity.id
_entity.type
_entity.pdbx_description
1 polymer ?
#
loop_
_entity_poly.entity_id
_entity_poly.type
_entity_poly.pdbx_seq_one_letter_code
_entity_poly.pdbx_strand_id
1 'polypeptide(L)' 'MLPSVINALKYGYTHFFVPQENLYELEYVPGITIYPLNNFQQIINHFLYNKEIDSITQEKNIQTLQQQNNDYEVDFQHIK' A
#
# COMPACT_ATOMS: atom_id res chain seq x y z
N MET A 1 7.83 -5.39 -0.74
CA MET A 1 7.43 -5.16 0.69
C MET A 1 6.17 -5.96 1.07
N LEU A 2 5.31 -6.24 0.09
CA LEU A 2 4.03 -6.92 0.25
C LEU A 2 4.04 -8.22 1.09
N PRO A 3 4.99 -9.17 0.94
CA PRO A 3 4.96 -10.41 1.72
C PRO A 3 5.05 -10.19 3.23
N SER A 4 5.82 -9.19 3.67
CA SER A 4 5.97 -8.85 5.08
C SER A 4 4.68 -8.30 5.67
N VAL A 5 3.96 -7.45 4.92
CA VAL A 5 2.67 -6.87 5.34
C VAL A 5 1.59 -7.95 5.42
N ILE A 6 1.50 -8.85 4.42
CA ILE A 6 0.57 -9.98 4.44
C ILE A 6 0.83 -10.88 5.65
N ASN A 7 2.10 -11.15 5.97
CA ASN A 7 2.44 -11.95 7.14
C ASN A 7 2.04 -11.23 8.44
N ALA A 8 2.34 -9.94 8.57
CA ALA A 8 1.98 -9.15 9.75
C ALA A 8 0.46 -9.06 9.96
N LEU A 9 -0.32 -8.94 8.88
CA LEU A 9 -1.78 -8.99 8.92
C LEU A 9 -2.31 -10.29 9.54
N LYS A 10 -1.68 -11.44 9.24
CA LYS A 10 -2.05 -12.73 9.87
C LYS A 10 -1.87 -12.73 11.39
N TYR A 11 -0.99 -11.87 11.92
CA TYR A 11 -0.77 -11.67 13.34
C TYR A 11 -1.59 -10.51 13.94
N GLY A 12 -2.48 -9.90 13.15
CA GLY A 12 -3.37 -8.83 13.61
C GLY A 12 -2.77 -7.42 13.57
N TYR A 13 -1.60 -7.23 12.96
CA TYR A 13 -1.03 -5.89 12.76
C TYR A 13 -1.75 -5.18 11.63
N THR A 14 -2.30 -3.99 11.91
CA THR A 14 -3.09 -3.20 10.95
C THR A 14 -2.47 -1.85 10.61
N HIS A 15 -1.44 -1.40 11.31
CA HIS A 15 -0.82 -0.08 11.13
C HIS A 15 0.62 -0.23 10.63
N PHE A 16 0.93 0.39 9.49
CA PHE A 16 2.22 0.23 8.81
C PHE A 16 2.86 1.57 8.47
N PHE A 17 4.09 1.75 8.92
CA PHE A 17 4.95 2.86 8.51
C PHE A 17 5.82 2.40 7.35
N VAL A 18 5.67 3.04 6.18
CA VAL A 18 6.33 2.58 4.96
C VAL A 18 6.94 3.75 4.19
N PRO A 19 8.03 3.54 3.44
CA PRO A 19 8.53 4.56 2.54
C PRO A 19 7.48 4.94 1.48
N GLN A 20 7.37 6.23 1.16
CA GLN A 20 6.41 6.78 0.19
C GLN A 20 6.48 6.06 -1.16
N GLU A 21 7.68 5.67 -1.61
CA GLU A 21 7.90 4.94 -2.86
C GLU A 21 7.27 3.55 -2.89
N ASN A 22 7.04 2.93 -1.73
CA ASN A 22 6.48 1.59 -1.60
C ASN A 22 4.95 1.59 -1.41
N LEU A 23 4.34 2.78 -1.41
CA LEU A 23 2.92 2.96 -1.14
C LEU A 23 2.04 2.25 -2.19
N TYR A 24 2.42 2.32 -3.47
CA TYR A 24 1.62 1.79 -4.58
C TYR A 24 1.24 0.31 -4.42
N GLU A 25 2.14 -0.53 -3.89
CA GLU A 25 1.85 -1.95 -3.67
C GLU A 25 0.84 -2.19 -2.54
N LEU A 26 0.77 -1.28 -1.57
CA LEU A 26 0.07 -1.49 -0.30
C LEU A 26 -1.32 -0.85 -0.27
N GLU A 27 -1.58 0.15 -1.11
CA GLU A 27 -2.89 0.82 -1.25
C GLU A 27 -4.04 -0.14 -1.65
N TYR A 28 -3.71 -1.33 -2.15
CA TYR A 28 -4.68 -2.38 -2.52
C TYR A 28 -4.90 -3.43 -1.43
N VAL A 29 -4.16 -3.37 -0.32
CA VAL A 29 -4.27 -4.34 0.76
C VAL A 29 -5.41 -3.91 1.69
N PRO A 30 -6.43 -4.76 1.88
CA PRO A 30 -7.58 -4.38 2.66
C PRO A 30 -7.33 -4.37 4.16
N GLY A 31 -8.03 -3.48 4.87
CA GLY A 31 -8.04 -3.45 6.34
C GLY A 31 -6.73 -3.00 7.00
N ILE A 32 -5.87 -2.27 6.28
CA ILE A 32 -4.65 -1.67 6.85
C ILE A 32 -4.67 -0.14 6.79
N THR A 33 -4.02 0.48 7.77
CA THR A 33 -3.70 1.89 7.81
C THR A 33 -2.24 2.08 7.45
N ILE A 34 -1.98 2.86 6.41
CA ILE A 34 -0.63 3.11 5.90
C ILE A 34 -0.22 4.53 6.24
N TYR A 35 0.95 4.68 6.86
CA TYR A 35 1.62 5.95 7.14
C TYR A 35 2.84 6.05 6.22
N PRO A 36 2.71 6.72 5.06
CA PRO A 36 3.82 6.88 4.15
C PRO A 36 4.84 7.90 4.68
N LEU A 37 6.12 7.61 4.46
CA LEU A 37 7.24 8.38 4.99
C LEU A 37 8.20 8.76 3.87
N ASN A 38 8.59 10.02 3.83
CA ASN A 38 9.65 10.54 2.96
C ASN A 38 11.02 10.41 3.62
N ASN A 39 11.08 10.37 4.95
CA ASN A 39 12.33 10.23 5.69
C ASN A 39 12.12 9.61 7.08
N PHE A 40 13.19 9.04 7.64
CA PHE A 40 13.16 8.43 8.97
C PHE A 40 12.86 9.42 10.09
N GLN A 41 13.20 10.71 9.93
CA GLN A 41 12.95 11.73 10.95
C GLN A 41 11.46 11.91 11.24
N GLN A 42 10.57 11.62 10.29
CA GLN A 42 9.12 11.63 10.52
C GLN A 42 8.69 10.63 11.59
N ILE A 43 9.29 9.43 11.65
CA ILE A 43 9.02 8.45 12.70
C ILE A 43 9.40 9.03 14.06
N ILE A 44 10.61 9.56 14.17
CA ILE A 44 11.11 10.17 15.42
C ILE A 44 10.18 11.30 15.87
N ASN A 45 9.77 12.15 14.93
CA ASN A 45 8.88 13.26 15.24
C ASN A 45 7.49 12.82 15.68
N HIS A 46 6.99 11.73 15.12
CA HIS A 46 5.69 11.18 15.49
C HIS A 46 5.71 10.61 16.92
N PHE A 47 6.73 9.81 17.25
CA PHE A 47 6.80 9.16 18.56
C PHE A 47 7.28 10.06 19.70
N LEU A 48 8.16 11.04 19.43
CA LEU A 48 8.74 11.90 20.48
C LEU A 48 8.07 13.26 20.63
N TYR A 49 7.50 13.80 19.54
CA TYR A 49 6.96 15.16 19.51
C TYR A 49 5.48 15.22 19.14
N ASN A 50 4.79 14.08 19.12
CA ASN A 50 3.38 13.93 18.76
C ASN A 50 3.01 14.62 17.44
N LYS A 51 3.94 14.64 16.47
CA LYS A 51 3.61 15.15 15.14
C LYS A 51 2.73 14.15 14.40
N GLU A 52 1.62 14.62 13.86
CA GLU A 52 0.74 13.79 13.05
C GLU A 52 1.42 13.44 11.72
N ILE A 53 1.13 12.23 11.22
CA ILE A 53 1.51 11.76 9.89
C ILE A 53 0.20 11.43 9.19
N ASP A 54 0.03 11.96 7.98
CA ASP A 54 -1.12 11.66 7.15
C ASP A 54 -1.21 10.15 6.91
N SER A 55 -2.39 9.59 7.10
CA SER A 55 -2.61 8.15 6.96
C SER A 55 -3.58 7.87 5.82
N ILE A 56 -3.32 6.77 5.13
CA ILE A 56 -4.17 6.26 4.06
C ILE A 56 -4.87 5.02 4.60
N THR A 57 -6.19 5.11 4.69
CA THR A 57 -7.10 4.04 5.16
C THR A 57 -8.05 3.58 4.06
N GLN A 58 -8.17 4.34 2.98
CA GLN A 58 -9.04 4.02 1.87
C GLN A 58 -8.30 3.11 0.89
N GLU A 59 -8.74 1.86 0.84
CA GLU A 59 -8.33 0.91 -0.18
C GLU A 59 -8.67 1.48 -1.56
N LYS A 60 -7.70 1.49 -2.48
CA LYS A 60 -8.01 1.76 -3.88
C LYS A 60 -8.85 0.59 -4.40
N ASN A 61 -10.06 0.89 -4.87
CA ASN A 61 -10.93 -0.12 -5.46
C ASN A 61 -10.26 -0.72 -6.71
N ILE A 62 -9.90 -2.01 -6.63
CA ILE A 62 -9.25 -2.77 -7.70
C ILE A 62 -10.05 -2.73 -9.01
N GLN A 63 -11.38 -2.54 -8.95
CA GLN A 63 -12.25 -2.40 -10.12
C GLN A 63 -11.89 -1.18 -10.99
N THR A 64 -11.26 -0.16 -10.42
CA THR A 64 -10.80 1.02 -11.19
C THR A 64 -9.63 0.69 -12.11
N LEU A 65 -8.80 -0.30 -11.78
CA LEU A 65 -7.71 -0.79 -12.64
C LEU A 65 -8.22 -1.54 -13.88
N GLN A 66 -9.38 -2.19 -13.77
CA GLN A 66 -10.01 -2.93 -14.87
C GLN A 66 -10.59 -1.97 -15.92
N GLN A 67 -11.09 -0.82 -15.50
CA GLN A 67 -11.68 0.18 -16.40
C GLN A 67 -10.65 0.89 -17.29
N GLN A 68 -9.38 0.96 -16.86
CA GLN A 68 -8.29 1.57 -17.63
C GLN A 68 -7.66 0.63 -18.68
N ASN A 69 -8.05 -0.65 -18.72
CA ASN A 69 -7.43 -1.67 -19.59
C ASN A 69 -8.34 -2.19 -20.73
N ASN A 70 -9.40 -1.47 -21.09
CA ASN A 70 -10.29 -1.91 -22.18
C ASN A 70 -9.69 -1.84 -23.60
N ASP A 71 -8.40 -1.50 -23.76
CA ASP A 71 -7.69 -1.45 -25.05
C ASP A 71 -6.56 -2.49 -25.20
N TYR A 72 -6.40 -3.42 -24.25
CA TYR A 72 -5.46 -4.54 -24.43
C TYR A 72 -6.22 -5.80 -24.81
N GLU A 73 -6.38 -6.01 -26.11
CA GLU A 73 -6.65 -7.32 -26.69
C GLU A 73 -5.43 -8.22 -26.40
N VAL A 74 -5.46 -8.92 -25.26
CA VAL A 74 -4.36 -9.82 -24.89
C VAL A 74 -4.44 -11.06 -25.78
N ASP A 75 -3.66 -11.06 -26.86
CA ASP A 75 -3.52 -12.20 -27.76
C ASP A 75 -2.64 -13.29 -27.12
N PHE A 76 -3.29 -14.31 -26.55
CA PHE A 76 -2.65 -15.51 -26.01
C PHE A 76 -2.40 -16.60 -27.06
N GLN A 77 -2.63 -16.35 -28.36
CA GLN A 77 -2.55 -17.39 -29.40
C GLN A 77 -1.16 -18.00 -29.59
N HIS A 78 -0.11 -17.38 -29.04
CA HIS A 78 1.28 -17.81 -29.21
C HIS A 78 1.93 -18.41 -27.96
N ILE A 79 1.18 -18.58 -26.86
CA ILE A 79 1.68 -19.32 -25.70
C ILE A 79 1.47 -20.83 -25.95
N LYS A 80 2.57 -21.57 -26.12
CA LYS A 80 2.64 -23.04 -26.21
C LYS A 80 3.23 -23.63 -24.94
#